data_AF-A0A3L9YMJ2-F1
#
_entry.id   AF-A0A3L9YMJ2-F1
#
_cell.length_a   1.000
_cell.length_b   1.000
_cell.length_c   1.000
_cell.angle_alpha   90.00
_cell.angle_beta   90.00
_cell.angle_gamma   90.00
#
_symmetry.space_group_name_H-M   'P 1'
#
loop_
_entity.id
_entity.type
_entity.pdbx_description
1 polymer ?
#
loop_
_entity_poly.entity_id
_entity_poly.type
_entity_poly.pdbx_seq_one_letter_code
_entity_poly.pdbx_strand_id
1 'polypeptide(L)'
;MPKTGSGNFFEDYRLGQVIDHATPRTLQGAERALYHALYPARHALHSSDEFARASGLHASPLDDLITFHTVFGKSVPDISLNAIANLGYAEGRFHVPVWPGDTLRGRSEIIGLKQNSNGKSGVVYVRTEGVNQHGTVVLDYIRWVMVRKRDADAPAPETHVPEPSPVVPPDTLFIPEGLDFSHYDFDLAGEPHRWSDYQVGEVIDHVDGVTLSEAEHMMATRLWQNTAKVHFDATAREDGKRLIYGGHIISLARALSFNGLANAQIIAGINAGAHANPAFAGDTVRAWSEVLDKAETAAPGVGALRLRLVATKGGAAGTLKGEDGRYPPDILLDLDYWALVPE
;
A
#
# COMPACT_ATOMS: atom_id res chain seq x y z
N MET A 1 15.78 24.47 -23.11
CA MET A 1 15.01 23.83 -22.02
C MET A 1 15.93 23.57 -20.84
N PRO A 2 15.47 23.75 -19.59
CA PRO A 2 16.24 23.37 -18.41
C PRO A 2 16.51 21.84 -18.42
N LYS A 3 17.66 21.43 -17.88
CA LYS A 3 18.06 20.01 -17.79
C LYS A 3 17.37 19.26 -16.64
N THR A 4 16.69 19.98 -15.75
CA THR A 4 15.96 19.44 -14.60
C THR A 4 14.52 19.09 -14.98
N GLY A 5 14.07 17.89 -14.60
CA GLY A 5 12.67 17.50 -14.73
C GLY A 5 11.79 18.17 -13.67
N SER A 6 10.65 18.73 -14.08
CA SER A 6 9.68 19.37 -13.18
C SER A 6 8.58 18.41 -12.69
N GLY A 7 8.57 17.16 -13.16
CA GLY A 7 7.39 16.30 -13.14
C GLY A 7 6.25 16.87 -13.97
N ASN A 8 5.13 16.15 -14.01
CA ASN A 8 3.92 16.59 -14.70
C ASN A 8 3.01 17.39 -13.77
N PHE A 9 2.34 18.40 -14.32
CA PHE A 9 1.21 19.10 -13.74
C PHE A 9 -0.09 18.58 -14.37
N PHE A 10 -1.24 18.93 -13.80
CA PHE A 10 -2.52 18.36 -14.23
C PHE A 10 -2.79 18.49 -15.74
N GLU A 11 -2.47 19.65 -16.33
CA GLU A 11 -2.64 19.94 -17.76
C GLU A 11 -1.63 19.24 -18.69
N ASP A 12 -0.61 18.57 -18.14
CA ASP A 12 0.39 17.84 -18.92
C ASP A 12 -0.08 16.41 -19.27
N TYR A 13 -1.05 15.86 -18.54
CA TYR A 13 -1.57 14.51 -18.78
C TYR A 13 -2.54 14.44 -19.96
N ARG A 14 -2.56 13.30 -20.64
CA ARG A 14 -3.55 12.97 -21.69
C ARG A 14 -4.19 11.62 -21.37
N LEU A 15 -5.50 11.50 -21.58
CA LEU A 15 -6.21 10.23 -21.42
C LEU A 15 -5.62 9.18 -22.38
N GLY A 16 -5.40 7.96 -21.88
CA GLY A 16 -4.75 6.86 -22.60
C GLY A 16 -3.22 6.99 -22.73
N GLN A 17 -2.61 8.04 -22.19
CA GLN A 17 -1.15 8.18 -22.17
C GLN A 17 -0.53 7.09 -21.31
N VAL A 18 0.45 6.38 -21.86
CA VAL A 18 1.31 5.45 -21.13
C VAL A 18 2.65 6.11 -20.82
N ILE A 19 3.11 5.98 -19.59
CA ILE A 19 4.38 6.51 -19.10
C ILE A 19 5.20 5.34 -18.55
N ASP A 20 6.32 5.03 -19.20
CA ASP A 20 7.34 4.12 -18.67
C ASP A 20 8.21 4.87 -17.65
N HIS A 21 8.21 4.41 -16.40
CA HIS A 21 8.92 5.09 -15.34
C HIS A 21 10.41 4.74 -15.34
N ALA A 22 11.23 5.75 -15.06
CA ALA A 22 12.66 5.57 -14.93
C ALA A 22 13.04 4.70 -13.70
N THR A 23 14.31 4.32 -13.63
CA THR A 23 14.94 3.65 -12.47
C THR A 23 14.40 2.24 -12.18
N PRO A 24 14.59 1.25 -13.09
CA PRO A 24 14.36 -0.15 -12.75
C PRO A 24 15.18 -0.53 -11.51
N ARG A 25 14.61 -1.36 -10.64
CA ARG A 25 15.15 -1.64 -9.31
C ARG A 25 15.21 -3.14 -9.06
N THR A 26 16.42 -3.68 -9.01
CA THR A 26 16.70 -5.03 -8.49
C THR A 26 16.51 -5.03 -6.99
N LEU A 27 15.71 -5.93 -6.45
CA LEU A 27 15.50 -6.13 -5.02
C LEU A 27 16.29 -7.37 -4.56
N GLN A 28 16.79 -7.38 -3.33
CA GLN A 28 17.66 -8.40 -2.76
C GLN A 28 17.26 -8.66 -1.29
N GLY A 29 18.06 -9.44 -0.55
CA GLY A 29 17.81 -9.69 0.87
C GLY A 29 17.95 -8.46 1.77
N ALA A 30 18.66 -7.40 1.32
CA ALA A 30 18.84 -6.18 2.10
C ALA A 30 17.52 -5.40 2.29
N GLU A 31 16.61 -5.47 1.32
CA GLU A 31 15.29 -4.87 1.40
C GLU A 31 14.47 -5.49 2.53
N ARG A 32 14.52 -6.82 2.71
CA ARG A 32 13.89 -7.50 3.84
C ARG A 32 14.46 -7.02 5.18
N ALA A 33 15.79 -7.02 5.30
CA ALA A 33 16.46 -6.60 6.53
C ALA A 33 16.15 -5.14 6.90
N LEU A 34 16.18 -4.23 5.93
CA LEU A 34 15.83 -2.82 6.16
C LEU A 34 14.35 -2.64 6.46
N TYR A 35 13.46 -3.36 5.78
CA TYR A 35 12.02 -3.30 6.04
C TYR A 35 11.70 -3.74 7.48
N HIS A 36 12.26 -4.87 7.95
CA HIS A 36 12.09 -5.33 9.34
C HIS A 36 12.77 -4.42 10.38
N ALA A 37 13.79 -3.65 9.99
CA ALA A 37 14.39 -2.65 10.88
C ALA A 37 13.53 -1.38 10.99
N LEU A 38 12.77 -1.04 9.93
CA LEU A 38 11.91 0.15 9.86
C LEU A 38 10.52 -0.08 10.46
N TYR A 39 10.02 -1.31 10.40
CA TYR A 39 8.71 -1.70 10.88
C TYR A 39 8.86 -2.92 11.79
N PRO A 40 8.15 -3.03 12.92
CA PRO A 40 8.21 -4.19 13.83
C PRO A 40 7.46 -5.41 13.25
N ALA A 41 7.67 -5.70 11.96
CA ALA A 41 7.04 -6.80 11.24
C ALA A 41 7.57 -8.15 11.72
N ARG A 42 6.66 -9.09 11.98
CA ARG A 42 6.98 -10.42 12.52
C ARG A 42 6.27 -11.58 11.83
N HIS A 43 5.56 -11.34 10.73
CA HIS A 43 4.90 -12.39 9.96
C HIS A 43 5.93 -13.45 9.53
N ALA A 44 5.69 -14.70 9.95
CA ALA A 44 6.69 -15.77 9.89
C ALA A 44 7.08 -16.10 8.44
N LEU A 45 6.12 -16.05 7.51
CA LEU A 45 6.34 -16.36 6.09
C LEU A 45 7.37 -15.43 5.45
N HIS A 46 7.39 -14.15 5.82
CA HIS A 46 8.35 -13.16 5.31
C HIS A 46 9.65 -13.08 6.14
N SER A 47 9.69 -13.78 7.28
CA SER A 47 10.82 -13.75 8.22
C SER A 47 11.75 -14.96 8.08
N SER A 48 11.23 -16.12 7.68
CA SER A 48 11.97 -17.38 7.70
C SER A 48 11.79 -18.18 6.41
N ASP A 49 12.89 -18.50 5.73
CA ASP A 49 12.88 -19.41 4.58
C ASP A 49 12.42 -20.81 4.99
N GLU A 50 12.75 -21.26 6.20
CA GLU A 50 12.31 -22.57 6.69
C GLU A 50 10.80 -22.62 6.94
N PHE A 51 10.23 -21.55 7.49
CA PHE A 51 8.77 -21.46 7.69
C PHE A 51 8.04 -21.43 6.34
N ALA A 52 8.56 -20.65 5.38
CA ALA A 52 8.01 -20.60 4.03
C ALA A 52 8.10 -21.95 3.31
N ARG A 53 9.21 -22.70 3.48
CA ARG A 53 9.36 -24.08 2.96
C ARG A 53 8.41 -25.08 3.61
N ALA A 54 8.23 -24.99 4.92
CA ALA A 54 7.23 -25.78 5.63
C ALA A 54 5.80 -25.47 5.14
N SER A 55 5.58 -24.25 4.64
CA SER A 55 4.32 -23.81 4.02
C SER A 55 4.27 -24.04 2.49
N GLY A 56 5.16 -24.87 1.94
CA GLY A 56 5.16 -25.31 0.55
C GLY A 56 5.81 -24.36 -0.47
N LEU A 57 6.31 -23.19 -0.05
CA LEU A 57 7.09 -22.30 -0.92
C LEU A 57 8.55 -22.76 -1.04
N HIS A 58 9.29 -22.30 -2.06
CA HIS A 58 10.70 -22.69 -2.18
C HIS A 58 11.63 -21.95 -1.19
N ALA A 59 11.24 -20.75 -0.77
CA ALA A 59 11.90 -19.89 0.20
C ALA A 59 10.88 -18.81 0.66
N SER A 60 11.32 -17.89 1.53
CA SER A 60 10.51 -16.71 1.86
C SER A 60 10.58 -15.69 0.72
N PRO A 61 9.44 -15.20 0.18
CA PRO A 61 9.45 -14.09 -0.78
C PRO A 61 9.74 -12.75 -0.08
N LEU A 62 9.92 -11.67 -0.85
CA LEU A 62 9.85 -10.32 -0.29
C LEU A 62 8.41 -10.01 0.12
N ASP A 63 8.25 -9.20 1.17
CA ASP A 63 6.94 -8.77 1.67
C ASP A 63 6.14 -8.05 0.57
N ASP A 64 4.83 -8.30 0.51
CA ASP A 64 3.94 -7.74 -0.53
C ASP A 64 3.98 -6.21 -0.54
N LEU A 65 4.15 -5.56 0.62
CA LEU A 65 4.26 -4.12 0.71
C LEU A 65 5.63 -3.60 0.24
N ILE A 66 6.70 -4.39 0.28
CA ILE A 66 7.96 -4.04 -0.40
C ILE A 66 7.72 -3.93 -1.92
N THR A 67 6.97 -4.87 -2.48
CA THR A 67 6.56 -4.85 -3.90
C THR A 67 5.72 -3.61 -4.19
N PHE A 68 4.68 -3.37 -3.41
CA PHE A 68 3.80 -2.21 -3.55
C PHE A 68 4.58 -0.88 -3.47
N HIS A 69 5.40 -0.69 -2.44
CA HIS A 69 6.15 0.54 -2.25
C HIS A 69 7.21 0.76 -3.33
N THR A 70 7.87 -0.31 -3.80
CA THR A 70 8.82 -0.21 -4.91
C THR A 70 8.14 0.28 -6.17
N VAL A 71 7.05 -0.36 -6.59
CA VAL A 71 6.28 0.01 -7.79
C VAL A 71 5.67 1.41 -7.64
N PHE A 72 5.07 1.71 -6.49
CA PHE A 72 4.53 3.04 -6.19
C PHE A 72 5.61 4.12 -6.32
N GLY A 73 6.78 3.90 -5.71
CA GLY A 73 7.91 4.82 -5.74
C GLY A 73 8.38 5.14 -7.15
N LYS A 74 8.34 4.16 -8.08
CA LYS A 74 8.68 4.39 -9.50
C LYS A 74 7.76 5.40 -10.16
N SER A 75 6.46 5.38 -9.83
CA SER A 75 5.48 6.28 -10.44
C SER A 75 5.55 7.72 -9.91
N VAL A 76 6.21 7.96 -8.77
CA VAL A 76 6.15 9.26 -8.10
C VAL A 76 6.69 10.43 -8.94
N PRO A 77 7.87 10.35 -9.57
CA PRO A 77 8.42 11.46 -10.35
C PRO A 77 7.48 11.95 -11.46
N ASP A 78 6.78 11.00 -12.09
CA ASP A 78 5.96 11.28 -13.28
C ASP A 78 4.49 11.53 -12.94
N ILE A 79 3.95 10.93 -11.89
CA ILE A 79 2.52 11.00 -11.55
C ILE A 79 2.22 11.98 -10.40
N SER A 80 3.04 11.98 -9.35
CA SER A 80 2.66 12.62 -8.09
C SER A 80 3.70 13.56 -7.49
N LEU A 81 4.74 13.92 -8.23
CA LEU A 81 5.74 14.90 -7.78
C LEU A 81 5.10 16.26 -7.44
N ASN A 82 4.09 16.67 -8.23
CA ASN A 82 3.33 17.91 -8.03
C ASN A 82 1.93 17.67 -7.42
N ALA A 83 1.68 16.47 -6.87
CA ALA A 83 0.42 16.15 -6.22
C ALA A 83 0.25 16.92 -4.90
N ILE A 84 -1.01 17.21 -4.58
CA ILE A 84 -1.47 17.71 -3.28
C ILE A 84 -1.68 16.52 -2.34
N ALA A 85 -2.38 15.49 -2.83
CA ALA A 85 -2.71 14.29 -2.06
C ALA A 85 -2.98 13.09 -2.98
N ASN A 86 -2.75 11.89 -2.47
CA ASN A 86 -3.32 10.66 -3.02
C ASN A 86 -4.71 10.47 -2.42
N LEU A 87 -5.72 10.32 -3.28
CA LEU A 87 -7.12 10.33 -2.87
C LEU A 87 -7.71 8.93 -2.73
N GLY A 88 -7.09 7.92 -3.35
CA GLY A 88 -7.46 6.54 -3.11
C GLY A 88 -6.70 5.52 -3.95
N TYR A 89 -7.03 4.26 -3.72
CA TYR A 89 -6.55 3.08 -4.42
C TYR A 89 -7.76 2.21 -4.77
N ALA A 90 -7.64 1.39 -5.81
CA ALA A 90 -8.59 0.34 -6.14
C ALA A 90 -7.92 -0.75 -6.98
N GLU A 91 -8.54 -1.92 -7.03
CA GLU A 91 -8.11 -3.05 -7.87
C GLU A 91 -6.62 -3.41 -7.72
N GLY A 92 -6.06 -3.32 -6.51
CA GLY A 92 -4.68 -3.74 -6.26
C GLY A 92 -4.56 -5.25 -6.30
N ARG A 93 -3.95 -5.78 -7.36
CA ARG A 93 -3.79 -7.22 -7.59
C ARG A 93 -2.33 -7.60 -7.63
N PHE A 94 -1.94 -8.51 -6.74
CA PHE A 94 -0.66 -9.20 -6.82
C PHE A 94 -0.79 -10.38 -7.78
N HIS A 95 0.25 -10.67 -8.55
CA HIS A 95 0.19 -11.65 -9.65
C HIS A 95 1.24 -12.76 -9.55
N VAL A 96 2.40 -12.45 -8.97
CA VAL A 96 3.44 -13.43 -8.62
C VAL A 96 4.22 -12.89 -7.42
N PRO A 97 4.81 -13.74 -6.56
CA PRO A 97 5.67 -13.28 -5.50
C PRO A 97 6.95 -12.66 -6.08
N VAL A 98 7.48 -11.65 -5.40
CA VAL A 98 8.77 -11.06 -5.78
C VAL A 98 9.87 -11.68 -4.94
N TRP A 99 10.90 -12.17 -5.60
CA TRP A 99 12.01 -12.87 -4.96
C TRP A 99 13.27 -12.01 -4.88
N PRO A 100 14.16 -12.25 -3.89
CA PRO A 100 15.50 -11.67 -3.92
C PRO A 100 16.19 -11.99 -5.25
N GLY A 101 16.62 -10.95 -5.96
CA GLY A 101 17.20 -11.01 -7.30
C GLY A 101 16.28 -10.46 -8.39
N ASP A 102 14.97 -10.37 -8.16
CA ASP A 102 14.03 -9.82 -9.14
C ASP A 102 14.26 -8.32 -9.37
N THR A 103 14.07 -7.88 -10.61
CA THR A 103 14.19 -6.47 -11.01
C THR A 103 12.86 -5.93 -11.48
N LEU A 104 12.33 -4.97 -10.72
CA LEU A 104 11.04 -4.35 -11.01
C LEU A 104 11.20 -3.06 -11.80
N ARG A 105 10.35 -2.88 -12.81
CA ARG A 105 10.11 -1.60 -13.50
C ARG A 105 8.63 -1.25 -13.41
N GLY A 106 8.30 0.04 -13.44
CA GLY A 106 6.92 0.52 -13.37
C GLY A 106 6.49 1.18 -14.68
N ARG A 107 5.20 1.05 -15.03
CA ARG A 107 4.54 1.89 -16.03
C ARG A 107 3.17 2.35 -15.54
N SER A 108 2.71 3.52 -15.95
CA SER A 108 1.37 4.01 -15.65
C SER A 108 0.62 4.39 -16.93
N GLU A 109 -0.65 3.98 -17.02
CA GLU A 109 -1.61 4.49 -17.99
C GLU A 109 -2.54 5.51 -17.32
N ILE A 110 -2.73 6.67 -17.96
CA ILE A 110 -3.72 7.66 -17.53
C ILE A 110 -5.10 7.20 -17.98
N ILE A 111 -5.91 6.75 -17.03
CA ILE A 111 -7.25 6.18 -17.28
C ILE A 111 -8.38 7.13 -16.88
N GLY A 112 -8.07 8.35 -16.45
CA GLY A 112 -9.08 9.34 -16.11
C GLY A 112 -8.51 10.70 -15.75
N LEU A 113 -9.24 11.75 -16.08
CA LEU A 113 -8.91 13.14 -15.83
C LEU A 113 -10.17 13.91 -15.46
N LYS A 114 -10.13 14.66 -14.36
CA LYS A 114 -11.22 15.54 -13.94
C LYS A 114 -10.67 16.81 -13.31
N GLN A 115 -10.88 17.96 -13.96
CA GLN A 115 -10.49 19.24 -13.35
C GLN A 115 -11.38 19.54 -12.12
N ASN A 116 -10.78 20.06 -11.06
CA ASN A 116 -11.54 20.55 -9.91
C ASN A 116 -12.24 21.87 -10.24
N SER A 117 -13.38 22.12 -9.61
CA SER A 117 -14.21 23.32 -9.85
C SER A 117 -13.48 24.64 -9.56
N ASN A 118 -12.47 24.63 -8.69
CA ASN A 118 -11.65 25.81 -8.39
C ASN A 118 -10.66 26.20 -9.51
N GLY A 119 -10.51 25.36 -10.55
CA GLY A 119 -9.64 25.61 -11.69
C GLY A 119 -8.14 25.61 -11.39
N LYS A 120 -7.71 25.28 -10.17
CA LYS A 120 -6.28 25.31 -9.73
C LYS A 120 -5.63 23.93 -9.65
N SER A 121 -6.42 22.88 -9.80
CA SER A 121 -6.00 21.49 -9.67
C SER A 121 -6.95 20.56 -10.41
N GLY A 122 -6.58 19.30 -10.55
CA GLY A 122 -7.48 18.25 -11.02
C GLY A 122 -7.09 16.88 -10.50
N VAL A 123 -7.98 15.92 -10.64
CA VAL A 123 -7.79 14.52 -10.27
C VAL A 123 -7.34 13.75 -11.50
N VAL A 124 -6.24 13.03 -11.34
CA VAL A 124 -5.69 12.12 -12.36
C VAL A 124 -5.85 10.70 -11.84
N TYR A 125 -6.49 9.84 -12.63
CA TYR A 125 -6.64 8.42 -12.35
C TYR A 125 -5.62 7.66 -13.18
N VAL A 126 -4.85 6.78 -12.54
CA VAL A 126 -3.80 6.02 -13.20
C VAL A 126 -3.92 4.53 -12.87
N ARG A 127 -3.78 3.67 -13.89
CA ARG A 127 -3.48 2.25 -13.69
C ARG A 127 -1.97 2.10 -13.74
N THR A 128 -1.38 1.62 -12.65
CA THR A 128 0.07 1.41 -12.56
C THR A 128 0.35 -0.07 -12.50
N GLU A 129 1.30 -0.52 -13.32
CA GLU A 129 1.78 -1.89 -13.35
C GLU A 129 3.26 -1.93 -12.96
N GLY A 130 3.60 -2.86 -12.08
CA GLY A 130 4.96 -3.32 -11.84
C GLY A 130 5.21 -4.60 -12.61
N VAL A 131 6.32 -4.67 -13.34
CA VAL A 131 6.72 -5.88 -14.06
C VAL A 131 8.16 -6.25 -13.75
N ASN A 132 8.47 -7.54 -13.69
CA ASN A 132 9.81 -8.04 -13.43
C ASN A 132 10.68 -8.11 -14.70
N GLN A 133 11.92 -8.62 -14.57
CA GLN A 133 12.88 -8.80 -15.66
C GLN A 133 12.42 -9.75 -16.77
N HIS A 134 11.45 -10.62 -16.48
CA HIS A 134 10.87 -11.57 -17.44
C HIS A 134 9.66 -11.01 -18.17
N GLY A 135 9.26 -9.76 -17.88
CA GLY A 135 8.06 -9.15 -18.43
C GLY A 135 6.77 -9.60 -17.75
N THR A 136 6.85 -10.36 -16.67
CA THR A 136 5.70 -10.79 -15.86
C THR A 136 5.22 -9.63 -15.02
N VAL A 137 3.91 -9.33 -15.04
CA VAL A 137 3.29 -8.40 -14.10
C VAL A 137 3.37 -9.00 -12.71
N VAL A 138 3.89 -8.24 -11.74
CA VAL A 138 3.97 -8.66 -10.33
C VAL A 138 2.87 -8.02 -9.50
N LEU A 139 2.47 -6.80 -9.87
CA LEU A 139 1.45 -6.00 -9.20
C LEU A 139 0.83 -5.05 -10.22
N ASP A 140 -0.49 -4.92 -10.22
CA ASP A 140 -1.17 -3.76 -10.81
C ASP A 140 -2.18 -3.15 -9.84
N TYR A 141 -2.42 -1.85 -9.95
CA TYR A 141 -3.43 -1.16 -9.16
C TYR A 141 -3.90 0.12 -9.86
N ILE A 142 -5.10 0.56 -9.50
CA ILE A 142 -5.57 1.91 -9.80
C ILE A 142 -5.30 2.81 -8.59
N ARG A 143 -4.82 4.03 -8.83
CA ARG A 143 -4.85 5.11 -7.84
C ARG A 143 -5.26 6.41 -8.49
N TRP A 144 -5.76 7.34 -7.69
CA TRP A 144 -6.03 8.69 -8.16
C TRP A 144 -5.45 9.75 -7.24
N VAL A 145 -4.90 10.79 -7.85
CA VAL A 145 -4.14 11.84 -7.18
C VAL A 145 -4.70 13.20 -7.56
N MET A 146 -4.76 14.11 -6.59
CA MET A 146 -5.04 15.51 -6.86
C MET A 146 -3.74 16.21 -7.23
N VAL A 147 -3.63 16.72 -8.46
CA VAL A 147 -2.42 17.36 -8.99
C VAL A 147 -2.68 18.84 -9.22
N ARG A 148 -1.69 19.68 -8.88
CA ARG A 148 -1.75 21.12 -9.14
C ARG A 148 -1.71 21.38 -10.64
N LYS A 149 -2.37 22.45 -11.07
CA LYS A 149 -2.07 23.07 -12.36
C LYS A 149 -0.85 23.97 -12.23
N ARG A 150 -0.04 24.05 -13.29
CA ARG A 150 1.06 25.02 -13.37
C ARG A 150 0.49 26.38 -13.81
N ASP A 151 -0.39 26.35 -14.80
CA ASP A 151 -1.13 27.51 -15.29
C ASP A 151 -2.63 27.32 -14.98
N ALA A 152 -3.19 28.20 -14.15
CA ALA A 152 -4.60 28.13 -13.78
C ALA A 152 -5.53 28.30 -14.99
N ASP A 153 -5.08 29.03 -16.02
CA ASP A 153 -5.87 29.36 -17.21
C ASP A 153 -5.76 28.31 -18.32
N ALA A 154 -4.90 27.30 -18.16
CA ALA A 154 -4.81 26.18 -19.11
C ALA A 154 -6.17 25.50 -19.31
N PRO A 155 -6.55 25.10 -20.54
CA PRO A 155 -7.85 24.52 -20.81
C PRO A 155 -8.06 23.21 -20.03
N ALA A 156 -9.27 23.00 -19.53
CA ALA A 156 -9.63 21.75 -18.89
C ALA A 156 -9.67 20.62 -19.94
N PRO A 157 -9.15 19.41 -19.62
CA PRO A 157 -9.34 18.25 -20.49
C PRO A 157 -10.81 17.82 -20.49
N GLU A 158 -11.18 17.00 -21.47
CA GLU A 158 -12.44 16.25 -21.42
C GLU A 158 -12.48 15.42 -20.12
N THR A 159 -13.59 15.52 -19.40
CA THR A 159 -13.73 14.82 -18.11
C THR A 159 -14.04 13.36 -18.37
N HIS A 160 -13.18 12.49 -17.85
CA HIS A 160 -13.39 11.05 -17.81
C HIS A 160 -13.02 10.53 -16.42
N VAL A 161 -13.96 9.86 -15.76
CA VAL A 161 -13.77 9.26 -14.44
C VAL A 161 -14.05 7.76 -14.60
N PRO A 162 -13.05 6.90 -14.37
CA PRO A 162 -13.27 5.46 -14.42
C PRO A 162 -14.10 5.01 -13.21
N GLU A 163 -14.77 3.87 -13.36
CA GLU A 163 -15.53 3.20 -12.30
C GLU A 163 -14.81 1.90 -11.93
N PRO A 164 -13.81 1.96 -11.02
CA PRO A 164 -13.10 0.76 -10.60
C PRO A 164 -14.00 -0.15 -9.77
N SER A 165 -13.69 -1.45 -9.78
CA SER A 165 -14.35 -2.42 -8.92
C SER A 165 -14.16 -2.05 -7.44
N PRO A 166 -15.21 -2.11 -6.61
CA PRO A 166 -15.13 -1.72 -5.21
C PRO A 166 -14.30 -2.69 -4.37
N VAL A 167 -14.13 -3.92 -4.86
CA VAL A 167 -13.43 -5.02 -4.19
C VAL A 167 -12.74 -5.85 -5.28
N VAL A 168 -11.53 -6.32 -5.02
CA VAL A 168 -10.89 -7.36 -5.83
C VAL A 168 -11.68 -8.67 -5.62
N PRO A 169 -12.23 -9.28 -6.68
CA PRO A 169 -12.98 -10.52 -6.54
C PRO A 169 -12.12 -11.63 -5.91
N PRO A 170 -12.61 -12.36 -4.89
CA PRO A 170 -11.80 -13.34 -4.16
C PRO A 170 -11.31 -14.50 -5.04
N ASP A 171 -12.07 -14.88 -6.06
CA ASP A 171 -11.71 -15.89 -7.07
C ASP A 171 -10.58 -15.44 -8.02
N THR A 172 -10.22 -14.16 -8.00
CA THR A 172 -9.10 -13.59 -8.77
C THR A 172 -7.85 -13.33 -7.92
N LEU A 173 -7.89 -13.63 -6.61
CA LEU A 173 -6.73 -13.48 -5.75
C LEU A 173 -5.62 -14.44 -6.18
N PHE A 174 -4.41 -13.90 -6.36
CA PHE A 174 -3.27 -14.74 -6.64
C PHE A 174 -2.86 -15.51 -5.38
N ILE A 175 -2.72 -16.82 -5.54
CA ILE A 175 -2.20 -17.71 -4.51
C ILE A 175 -0.86 -18.24 -5.04
N PRO A 176 0.26 -18.05 -4.30
CA PRO A 176 1.54 -18.57 -4.72
C PRO A 176 1.49 -20.07 -4.99
N GLU A 177 2.10 -20.48 -6.10
CA GLU A 177 2.22 -21.90 -6.45
C GLU A 177 2.92 -22.67 -5.32
N GLY A 178 2.29 -23.77 -4.88
CA GLY A 178 2.79 -24.61 -3.80
C GLY A 178 2.43 -24.15 -2.39
N LEU A 179 1.79 -22.99 -2.19
CA LEU A 179 1.37 -22.56 -0.86
C LEU A 179 0.40 -23.59 -0.24
N ASP A 180 0.76 -24.08 0.95
CA ASP A 180 0.00 -25.09 1.69
C ASP A 180 0.12 -24.82 3.20
N PHE A 181 -1.02 -24.65 3.86
CA PHE A 181 -1.10 -24.41 5.30
C PHE A 181 -1.67 -25.60 6.08
N SER A 182 -1.78 -26.78 5.46
CA SER A 182 -2.26 -28.02 6.11
C SER A 182 -1.35 -28.50 7.26
N HIS A 183 -0.07 -28.16 7.21
CA HIS A 183 0.94 -28.49 8.22
C HIS A 183 1.52 -27.24 8.90
N TYR A 184 0.73 -26.17 8.97
CA TYR A 184 1.14 -24.88 9.49
C TYR A 184 1.49 -24.92 10.99
N ASP A 185 2.66 -24.38 11.35
CA ASP A 185 3.16 -24.34 12.73
C ASP A 185 2.70 -23.05 13.42
N PHE A 186 1.63 -23.17 14.21
CA PHE A 186 1.03 -22.06 14.94
C PHE A 186 1.92 -21.50 16.06
N ASP A 187 2.79 -22.33 16.65
CA ASP A 187 3.72 -21.90 17.69
C ASP A 187 4.78 -20.96 17.11
N LEU A 188 5.32 -21.31 15.94
CA LEU A 188 6.27 -20.45 15.22
C LEU A 188 5.61 -19.23 14.56
N ALA A 189 4.35 -19.36 14.14
CA ALA A 189 3.60 -18.25 13.55
C ALA A 189 3.21 -17.17 14.57
N GLY A 190 3.03 -17.57 15.84
CA GLY A 190 2.88 -16.65 16.97
C GLY A 190 1.46 -16.52 17.53
N GLU A 191 0.47 -17.21 16.96
CA GLU A 191 -0.88 -17.31 17.52
C GLU A 191 -1.61 -18.57 17.05
N PRO A 192 -2.62 -19.06 17.81
CA PRO A 192 -3.38 -20.27 17.45
C PRO A 192 -4.55 -20.01 16.48
N HIS A 193 -4.93 -18.76 16.24
CA HIS A 193 -6.16 -18.39 15.54
C HIS A 193 -6.08 -18.66 14.03
N ARG A 194 -7.09 -19.34 13.49
CA ARG A 194 -7.23 -19.70 12.08
C ARG A 194 -8.30 -18.87 11.40
N TRP A 195 -8.40 -18.99 10.08
CA TRP A 195 -9.49 -18.44 9.28
C TRP A 195 -10.85 -18.74 9.91
N SER A 196 -11.10 -19.97 10.38
CA SER A 196 -12.37 -20.34 11.01
C SER A 196 -12.70 -19.59 12.30
N ASP A 197 -11.68 -19.12 13.02
CA ASP A 197 -11.84 -18.47 14.33
C ASP A 197 -12.24 -16.99 14.20
N TYR A 198 -11.96 -16.37 13.05
CA TYR A 198 -12.36 -14.99 12.78
C TYR A 198 -13.83 -14.88 12.36
N GLN A 199 -14.53 -13.88 12.87
CA GLN A 199 -15.95 -13.58 12.63
C GLN A 199 -16.12 -12.28 11.85
N VAL A 200 -16.93 -12.30 10.80
CA VAL A 200 -17.29 -11.08 10.06
C VAL A 200 -17.96 -10.08 11.00
N GLY A 201 -17.48 -8.84 10.98
CA GLY A 201 -17.88 -7.73 11.84
C GLY A 201 -17.11 -7.64 13.16
N GLU A 202 -16.22 -8.59 13.47
CA GLU A 202 -15.38 -8.46 14.66
C GLU A 202 -14.34 -7.34 14.49
N VAL A 203 -14.02 -6.68 15.60
CA VAL A 203 -13.01 -5.62 15.66
C VAL A 203 -11.87 -6.07 16.56
N ILE A 204 -10.65 -5.96 16.06
CA ILE A 204 -9.41 -6.37 16.72
C ILE A 204 -8.60 -5.11 17.01
N ASP A 205 -8.46 -4.75 18.29
CA ASP A 205 -7.52 -3.72 18.74
C ASP A 205 -6.11 -4.33 18.80
N HIS A 206 -5.16 -3.79 18.02
CA HIS A 206 -3.81 -4.31 17.98
C HIS A 206 -2.94 -3.83 19.13
N VAL A 207 -3.46 -2.92 19.98
CA VAL A 207 -2.90 -2.46 21.27
C VAL A 207 -1.62 -1.62 21.16
N ASP A 208 -0.62 -2.14 20.46
CA ASP A 208 0.72 -1.58 20.36
C ASP A 208 0.72 -0.21 19.69
N GLY A 209 1.64 0.65 20.15
CA GLY A 209 1.85 1.99 19.63
C GLY A 209 3.31 2.26 19.29
N VAL A 210 3.57 2.81 18.11
CA VAL A 210 4.92 3.17 17.65
C VAL A 210 4.98 4.65 17.31
N THR A 211 5.92 5.37 17.93
CA THR A 211 6.13 6.80 17.71
C THR A 211 7.01 7.04 16.51
N LEU A 212 6.53 7.86 15.58
CA LEU A 212 7.20 8.13 14.33
C LEU A 212 8.42 9.03 14.51
N SER A 213 9.52 8.72 13.84
CA SER A 213 10.73 9.55 13.79
C SER A 213 11.00 10.09 12.39
N GLU A 214 11.70 11.23 12.29
CA GLU A 214 12.04 11.80 10.98
C GLU A 214 12.98 10.89 10.17
N ALA A 215 13.92 10.24 10.83
CA ALA A 215 14.93 9.44 10.16
C ALA A 215 14.34 8.19 9.51
N GLU A 216 13.45 7.47 10.21
CA GLU A 216 12.92 6.19 9.74
C GLU A 216 12.04 6.34 8.50
N HIS A 217 11.11 7.31 8.47
CA HIS A 217 10.21 7.45 7.32
C HIS A 217 10.97 7.96 6.10
N MET A 218 11.96 8.84 6.29
CA MET A 218 12.84 9.29 5.21
C MET A 218 13.70 8.14 4.68
N MET A 219 14.22 7.26 5.55
CA MET A 219 14.95 6.06 5.15
C MET A 219 14.06 5.10 4.35
N ALA A 220 12.86 4.80 4.85
CA ALA A 220 11.88 3.98 4.14
C ALA A 220 11.55 4.58 2.75
N THR A 221 11.24 5.87 2.70
CA THR A 221 10.87 6.56 1.45
C THR A 221 12.02 6.56 0.44
N ARG A 222 13.27 6.70 0.90
CA ARG A 222 14.48 6.56 0.06
C ARG A 222 14.68 5.14 -0.44
N LEU A 223 14.41 4.13 0.38
CA LEU A 223 14.52 2.72 -0.01
C LEU A 223 13.63 2.41 -1.22
N TRP A 224 12.45 3.03 -1.28
CA TRP A 224 11.49 2.95 -2.38
C TRP A 224 11.82 3.84 -3.58
N GLN A 225 12.87 4.65 -3.47
CA GLN A 225 13.23 5.69 -4.44
C GLN A 225 12.05 6.64 -4.76
N ASN A 226 11.18 6.86 -3.77
CA ASN A 226 10.11 7.84 -3.84
C ASN A 226 10.71 9.23 -3.59
N THR A 227 10.46 10.17 -4.50
CA THR A 227 11.06 11.52 -4.50
C THR A 227 10.09 12.65 -4.17
N ALA A 228 8.91 12.35 -3.61
CA ALA A 228 7.96 13.39 -3.23
C ALA A 228 8.58 14.33 -2.18
N LYS A 229 8.68 15.61 -2.52
CA LYS A 229 9.46 16.61 -1.77
C LYS A 229 9.00 16.77 -0.33
N VAL A 230 7.69 16.64 -0.10
CA VAL A 230 7.06 16.79 1.22
C VAL A 230 7.59 15.83 2.28
N HIS A 231 8.23 14.73 1.89
CA HIS A 231 8.83 13.77 2.82
C HIS A 231 10.23 14.16 3.28
N PHE A 232 10.90 15.07 2.57
CA PHE A 232 12.33 15.34 2.78
C PHE A 232 12.64 16.80 3.08
N ASP A 233 11.88 17.71 2.49
CA ASP A 233 12.13 19.15 2.53
C ASP A 233 11.07 19.85 3.38
N ALA A 234 11.49 20.31 4.56
CA ALA A 234 10.64 21.06 5.48
C ALA A 234 10.16 22.41 4.88
N THR A 235 10.89 22.96 3.90
CA THR A 235 10.52 24.22 3.23
C THR A 235 9.44 24.05 2.16
N ALA A 236 9.13 22.81 1.78
CA ALA A 236 8.08 22.51 0.80
C ALA A 236 6.66 22.75 1.35
N ARG A 237 6.52 23.01 2.66
CA ARG A 237 5.26 23.31 3.33
C ARG A 237 5.36 24.57 4.19
N GLU A 238 4.26 25.30 4.28
CA GLU A 238 4.16 26.53 5.07
C GLU A 238 4.31 26.29 6.57
N ASP A 239 3.91 25.11 7.06
CA ASP A 239 4.00 24.73 8.46
C ASP A 239 5.40 24.24 8.90
N GLY A 240 6.37 24.18 7.98
CA GLY A 240 7.74 23.76 8.27
C GLY A 240 7.89 22.28 8.64
N LYS A 241 6.84 21.46 8.47
CA LYS A 241 6.85 20.03 8.82
C LYS A 241 6.95 19.16 7.58
N ARG A 242 7.72 18.07 7.68
CA ARG A 242 7.70 17.01 6.66
C ARG A 242 6.48 16.13 6.87
N LEU A 243 5.81 15.79 5.78
CA LEU A 243 4.77 14.77 5.79
C LEU A 243 5.39 13.40 5.79
N ILE A 244 4.88 12.50 6.62
CA ILE A 244 5.23 11.08 6.52
C ILE A 244 4.54 10.48 5.30
N TYR A 245 5.26 9.64 4.56
CA TYR A 245 4.71 8.91 3.42
C TYR A 245 3.54 8.04 3.87
N GLY A 246 2.36 8.19 3.26
CA GLY A 246 1.18 7.39 3.62
C GLY A 246 1.42 5.89 3.55
N GLY A 247 2.24 5.40 2.61
CA GLY A 247 2.62 3.98 2.57
C GLY A 247 3.47 3.52 3.76
N HIS A 248 4.21 4.43 4.40
CA HIS A 248 4.88 4.12 5.66
C HIS A 248 3.86 3.82 6.78
N ILE A 249 2.72 4.53 6.79
CA ILE A 249 1.61 4.23 7.71
C ILE A 249 0.95 2.90 7.38
N ILE A 250 0.80 2.54 6.10
CA ILE A 250 0.31 1.21 5.68
C ILE A 250 1.21 0.10 6.23
N SER A 251 2.52 0.18 5.99
CA SER A 251 3.50 -0.80 6.48
C SER A 251 3.52 -0.88 8.01
N LEU A 252 3.46 0.26 8.70
CA LEU A 252 3.47 0.28 10.17
C LEU A 252 2.19 -0.33 10.75
N ALA A 253 1.02 0.04 10.22
CA ALA A 253 -0.25 -0.55 10.65
C ALA A 253 -0.28 -2.06 10.39
N ARG A 254 0.26 -2.51 9.25
CA ARG A 254 0.39 -3.94 8.93
C ARG A 254 1.31 -4.64 9.92
N ALA A 255 2.44 -4.05 10.28
CA ALA A 255 3.33 -4.61 11.30
C ALA A 255 2.65 -4.71 12.68
N LEU A 256 1.92 -3.67 13.08
CA LEU A 256 1.13 -3.66 14.33
C LEU A 256 0.02 -4.73 14.30
N SER A 257 -0.59 -4.97 13.13
CA SER A 257 -1.67 -5.95 12.99
C SER A 257 -1.29 -7.38 13.37
N PHE A 258 0.03 -7.69 13.40
CA PHE A 258 0.51 -8.98 13.89
C PHE A 258 -0.09 -9.36 15.25
N ASN A 259 -0.33 -8.39 16.14
CA ASN A 259 -1.04 -8.66 17.38
C ASN A 259 -2.55 -8.85 17.10
N GLY A 260 -2.97 -10.11 16.95
CA GLY A 260 -4.34 -10.53 16.65
C GLY A 260 -4.58 -10.96 15.20
N LEU A 261 -3.61 -10.75 14.29
CA LEU A 261 -3.62 -11.22 12.90
C LEU A 261 -2.23 -11.74 12.48
N ALA A 262 -1.47 -12.34 13.40
CA ALA A 262 -0.18 -12.95 13.14
C ALA A 262 -0.26 -14.01 12.02
N ASN A 263 -1.39 -14.71 11.91
CA ASN A 263 -1.61 -15.74 10.89
C ASN A 263 -2.13 -15.21 9.55
N ALA A 264 -2.47 -13.93 9.42
CA ALA A 264 -2.68 -13.29 8.12
C ALA A 264 -1.30 -13.07 7.50
N GLN A 265 -0.81 -14.01 6.69
CA GLN A 265 0.59 -14.02 6.22
C GLN A 265 0.82 -13.14 5.00
N ILE A 266 -0.04 -13.23 3.98
CA ILE A 266 0.16 -12.62 2.65
C ILE A 266 -0.94 -11.61 2.38
N ILE A 267 -0.62 -10.42 1.86
CA ILE A 267 -1.61 -9.50 1.29
C ILE A 267 -1.88 -9.90 -0.16
N ALA A 268 -3.04 -10.46 -0.43
CA ALA A 268 -3.39 -10.97 -1.76
C ALA A 268 -4.08 -9.92 -2.65
N GLY A 269 -4.61 -8.85 -2.08
CA GLY A 269 -5.21 -7.77 -2.86
C GLY A 269 -5.51 -6.52 -2.03
N ILE A 270 -5.57 -5.36 -2.68
CA ILE A 270 -5.93 -4.06 -2.07
C ILE A 270 -7.21 -3.58 -2.74
N ASN A 271 -8.29 -3.56 -1.97
CA ASN A 271 -9.63 -3.17 -2.43
C ASN A 271 -9.79 -1.66 -2.48
N ALA A 272 -9.37 -0.99 -1.40
CA ALA A 272 -9.41 0.46 -1.27
C ALA A 272 -8.38 0.95 -0.24
N GLY A 273 -8.07 2.24 -0.27
CA GLY A 273 -7.29 2.84 0.80
C GLY A 273 -7.40 4.36 0.81
N ALA A 274 -7.51 4.96 2.00
CA ALA A 274 -7.57 6.39 2.21
C ALA A 274 -6.55 6.84 3.24
N HIS A 275 -5.72 7.83 2.87
CA HIS A 275 -4.87 8.56 3.80
C HIS A 275 -5.68 9.73 4.36
N ALA A 276 -6.47 9.45 5.40
CA ALA A 276 -7.53 10.32 5.90
C ALA A 276 -6.99 11.65 6.47
N ASN A 277 -5.91 11.58 7.25
CA ASN A 277 -5.25 12.74 7.84
C ASN A 277 -3.72 12.59 7.77
N PRO A 278 -2.97 13.72 7.76
CA PRO A 278 -1.52 13.68 7.70
C PRO A 278 -0.89 13.13 8.99
N ALA A 279 0.19 12.38 8.83
CA ALA A 279 1.07 11.93 9.90
C ALA A 279 2.39 12.72 9.88
N PHE A 280 2.93 12.97 11.07
CA PHE A 280 4.16 13.72 11.29
C PHE A 280 5.06 12.99 12.29
N ALA A 281 6.36 13.29 12.25
CA ALA A 281 7.27 12.81 13.29
C ALA A 281 6.80 13.29 14.68
N GLY A 282 6.89 12.39 15.67
CA GLY A 282 6.35 12.58 17.01
C GLY A 282 4.92 12.09 17.19
N ASP A 283 4.17 11.82 16.12
CA ASP A 283 2.87 11.14 16.22
C ASP A 283 3.10 9.67 16.64
N THR A 284 2.30 9.16 17.59
CA THR A 284 2.29 7.74 17.95
C THR A 284 1.16 7.03 17.22
N VAL A 285 1.51 6.10 16.34
CA VAL A 285 0.55 5.31 15.54
C VAL A 285 0.15 4.06 16.30
N ARG A 286 -1.16 3.83 16.37
CA ARG A 286 -1.80 2.57 16.76
C ARG A 286 -2.60 2.04 15.58
N ALA A 287 -3.06 0.80 15.68
CA ALA A 287 -3.93 0.23 14.67
C ALA A 287 -5.02 -0.65 15.27
N TRP A 288 -6.11 -0.77 14.53
CA TRP A 288 -7.14 -1.78 14.75
C TRP A 288 -7.62 -2.31 13.40
N SER A 289 -8.16 -3.53 13.39
CA SER A 289 -8.74 -4.12 12.20
C SER A 289 -10.20 -4.53 12.40
N GLU A 290 -10.96 -4.59 11.32
CA GLU A 290 -12.29 -5.19 11.25
C GLU A 290 -12.30 -6.27 10.18
N VAL A 291 -12.86 -7.44 10.51
CA VAL A 291 -13.06 -8.51 9.52
C VAL A 291 -14.30 -8.19 8.72
N LEU A 292 -14.12 -7.80 7.46
CA LEU A 292 -15.20 -7.36 6.58
C LEU A 292 -15.88 -8.53 5.87
N ASP A 293 -15.12 -9.54 5.51
CA ASP A 293 -15.60 -10.69 4.73
C ASP A 293 -14.62 -11.86 4.81
N LYS A 294 -15.06 -13.03 4.35
CA LYS A 294 -14.26 -14.26 4.30
C LYS A 294 -14.50 -14.97 2.97
N ALA A 295 -13.46 -15.55 2.40
CA ALA A 295 -13.55 -16.39 1.21
C ALA A 295 -12.68 -17.64 1.35
N GLU A 296 -13.20 -18.76 0.83
CA GLU A 296 -12.41 -19.98 0.64
C GLU A 296 -11.45 -19.79 -0.54
N THR A 297 -10.35 -20.55 -0.53
CA THR A 297 -9.41 -20.56 -1.65
C THR A 297 -9.20 -21.98 -2.18
N ALA A 298 -8.59 -22.10 -3.35
CA ALA A 298 -8.29 -23.41 -3.94
C ALA A 298 -7.05 -24.09 -3.32
N ALA A 299 -6.25 -23.37 -2.53
CA ALA A 299 -5.02 -23.91 -1.95
C ALA A 299 -5.28 -24.66 -0.64
N PRO A 300 -4.54 -25.76 -0.36
CA PRO A 300 -4.81 -26.62 0.78
C PRO A 300 -4.62 -25.89 2.11
N GLY A 301 -5.69 -25.86 2.92
CA GLY A 301 -5.67 -25.22 4.23
C GLY A 301 -5.50 -23.70 4.17
N VAL A 302 -5.76 -23.04 3.04
CA VAL A 302 -5.62 -21.58 2.90
C VAL A 302 -7.01 -20.95 2.75
N GLY A 303 -7.35 -20.04 3.65
CA GLY A 303 -8.50 -19.15 3.54
C GLY A 303 -8.07 -17.71 3.23
N ALA A 304 -9.03 -16.87 2.81
CA ALA A 304 -8.83 -15.43 2.64
C ALA A 304 -9.76 -14.65 3.58
N LEU A 305 -9.20 -13.65 4.27
CA LEU A 305 -9.95 -12.65 5.04
C LEU A 305 -9.91 -11.32 4.30
N ARG A 306 -11.07 -10.68 4.15
CA ARG A 306 -11.12 -9.27 3.81
C ARG A 306 -11.08 -8.47 5.09
N LEU A 307 -10.09 -7.61 5.19
CA LEU A 307 -9.78 -6.86 6.39
C LEU A 307 -9.84 -5.39 6.08
N ARG A 308 -10.48 -4.62 6.96
CA ARG A 308 -10.20 -3.20 7.10
C ARG A 308 -9.11 -3.06 8.15
N LEU A 309 -8.02 -2.37 7.82
CA LEU A 309 -6.96 -1.99 8.73
C LEU A 309 -6.93 -0.47 8.85
N VAL A 310 -7.08 0.01 10.09
CA VAL A 310 -7.17 1.43 10.40
C VAL A 310 -5.98 1.82 11.26
N ALA A 311 -5.25 2.84 10.83
CA ALA A 311 -4.16 3.41 11.63
C ALA A 311 -4.63 4.73 12.25
N THR A 312 -4.34 4.94 13.53
CA THR A 312 -4.81 6.12 14.27
C THR A 312 -3.72 6.70 15.17
N LYS A 313 -3.90 7.95 15.61
CA LYS A 313 -3.07 8.61 16.64
C LYS A 313 -3.68 8.53 18.05
N GLY A 314 -4.81 7.85 18.17
CA GLY A 314 -5.67 7.86 19.35
C GLY A 314 -7.07 7.33 19.00
N GLY A 315 -8.01 7.50 19.93
CA GLY A 315 -9.40 7.05 19.74
C GLY A 315 -9.61 5.59 20.14
N ALA A 316 -10.88 5.18 20.16
CA ALA A 316 -11.28 3.81 20.46
C ALA A 316 -11.27 2.95 19.19
N ALA A 317 -10.81 1.70 19.30
CA ALA A 317 -10.89 0.72 18.22
C ALA A 317 -12.35 0.58 17.72
N GLY A 318 -12.51 0.38 16.40
CA GLY A 318 -13.81 0.26 15.73
C GLY A 318 -14.45 1.60 15.33
N THR A 319 -13.93 2.75 15.80
CA THR A 319 -14.44 4.06 15.35
C THR A 319 -13.71 4.53 14.10
N LEU A 320 -14.38 4.48 12.94
CA LEU A 320 -13.80 4.90 11.66
C LEU A 320 -14.21 6.31 11.23
N LYS A 321 -15.50 6.63 11.39
CA LYS A 321 -16.10 7.90 10.97
C LYS A 321 -16.94 8.48 12.11
N GLY A 322 -16.94 9.80 12.22
CA GLY A 322 -17.83 10.51 13.12
C GLY A 322 -19.29 10.46 12.65
N GLU A 323 -20.21 11.00 13.45
CA GLU A 323 -21.64 11.09 13.12
C GLU A 323 -21.91 11.86 11.81
N ASP A 324 -21.00 12.75 11.41
CA ASP A 324 -21.06 13.52 10.17
C ASP A 324 -20.54 12.75 8.93
N GLY A 325 -20.13 11.49 9.10
CA GLY A 325 -19.58 10.64 8.05
C GLY A 325 -18.15 10.98 7.63
N ARG A 326 -17.46 11.87 8.34
CA ARG A 326 -16.06 12.25 8.08
C ARG A 326 -15.11 11.45 8.95
N TYR A 327 -13.88 11.28 8.47
CA TYR A 327 -12.81 10.71 9.29
C TYR A 327 -12.46 11.66 10.43
N PRO A 328 -12.47 11.18 11.69
CA PRO A 328 -11.93 11.93 12.83
C PRO A 328 -10.46 12.34 12.60
N PRO A 329 -9.98 13.45 13.17
CA PRO A 329 -8.62 13.97 12.93
C PRO A 329 -7.48 13.01 13.34
N ASP A 330 -7.78 12.05 14.22
CA ASP A 330 -6.87 11.02 14.69
C ASP A 330 -6.78 9.81 13.77
N ILE A 331 -7.71 9.61 12.82
CA ILE A 331 -7.60 8.55 11.80
C ILE A 331 -6.59 8.95 10.74
N LEU A 332 -5.52 8.17 10.58
CA LEU A 332 -4.48 8.38 9.58
C LEU A 332 -4.74 7.58 8.31
N LEU A 333 -5.17 6.32 8.47
CA LEU A 333 -5.32 5.34 7.39
C LEU A 333 -6.62 4.57 7.57
N ASP A 334 -7.30 4.32 6.46
CA ASP A 334 -8.37 3.34 6.28
C ASP A 334 -7.98 2.49 5.06
N LEU A 335 -7.52 1.25 5.28
CA LEU A 335 -7.07 0.33 4.23
C LEU A 335 -8.00 -0.87 4.19
N ASP A 336 -8.54 -1.20 3.02
CA ASP A 336 -9.37 -2.38 2.78
C ASP A 336 -8.60 -3.33 1.86
N TYR A 337 -8.32 -4.54 2.33
CA TYR A 337 -7.43 -5.50 1.65
C TYR A 337 -7.85 -6.95 1.92
N TRP A 338 -7.35 -7.85 1.09
CA TRP A 338 -7.44 -9.29 1.29
C TRP A 338 -6.12 -9.83 1.84
N ALA A 339 -6.21 -10.72 2.83
CA ALA A 339 -5.07 -11.46 3.36
C ALA A 339 -5.30 -12.97 3.35
N LEU A 340 -4.26 -13.74 3.07
CA LEU A 340 -4.28 -15.21 3.15
C LEU A 340 -3.89 -15.68 4.55
N VAL A 341 -4.66 -16.63 5.08
CA VAL A 341 -4.56 -17.18 6.44
C VAL A 341 -4.67 -18.72 6.39
N PRO A 342 -4.11 -19.45 7.38
CA PRO A 342 -4.38 -20.88 7.58
C PRO A 342 -5.86 -21.10 7.92
N GLU A 343 -6.46 -22.13 7.31
CA GLU A 343 -7.86 -22.55 7.50
C GLU A 343 -8.15 -23.20 8.86
#